data_AF-A0A7W0G684-F1
#
_entry.id   AF-A0A7W0G684-F1
#
_cell.length_a   1.000
_cell.length_b   1.000
_cell.length_c   1.000
_cell.angle_alpha   90.00
_cell.angle_beta   90.00
_cell.angle_gamma   90.00
#
_symmetry.space_group_name_H-M   'P 1'
#
loop_
_entity.id
_entity.type
_entity.pdbx_description
1 polymer ?
#
loop_
_entity_poly.entity_id
_entity_poly.type
_entity_poly.pdbx_seq_one_letter_code
_entity_poly.pdbx_strand_id
1 'polypeptide(L)'
;MRVLALDVGTSSARTRVYDERAECVPGVGHQERYTTTRGHSGRLGEFDADELLAVARDAMREARRGLDGPVDAVAISSFWHSLVCLDRQGRPITPLLTWRQLDVAAEVPLDSAAVHARTGCPLHPSFWPMKIAGLKASGVRAARYASFSDLLTDGRTSLSMASGTGLLGLDGRWDGELLEALGVREEQLPELSDELVLGDGAAANLGSGVLGRERAALTIGTSGALRTVHEPSAPRPGLFLYRLDDARVCEGGSISDGGNLLDWLQRLAGSVETAGMADEPSPPLDFLTLLGGERSPGWNAAARGIVSGLSFETTPRDLVRAALEGVAYRLAEIGELLPEVEEIVGSGGALHHNPDWAQILADVLERPVTLSAVAEASTRGAALFALERLGESPPPAPLGRRFEPRLERFEAHRAARERQRLLYETVT
;
A
#
# COMPACT_ATOMS: atom_id res chain seq x y z
N MET A 1 26.74 -11.13 7.20
CA MET A 1 26.25 -9.80 7.66
C MET A 1 24.90 -9.99 8.35
N ARG A 2 24.46 -9.07 9.19
CA ARG A 2 23.16 -9.13 9.87
C ARG A 2 22.43 -7.80 9.77
N VAL A 3 21.20 -7.84 9.27
CA VAL A 3 20.32 -6.66 9.21
C VAL A 3 19.12 -6.87 10.12
N LEU A 4 18.89 -5.94 11.05
CA LEU A 4 17.63 -5.85 11.78
C LEU A 4 16.63 -5.05 10.94
N ALA A 5 15.55 -5.70 10.53
CA ALA A 5 14.48 -5.07 9.78
C ALA A 5 13.28 -4.82 10.69
N LEU A 6 12.87 -3.56 10.80
CA LEU A 6 11.61 -3.13 11.42
C LEU A 6 10.57 -2.91 10.34
N ASP A 7 9.37 -3.44 10.50
CA ASP A 7 8.20 -3.14 9.67
C ASP A 7 7.09 -2.58 10.55
N VAL A 8 6.76 -1.31 10.33
CA VAL A 8 5.66 -0.64 11.02
C VAL A 8 4.47 -0.56 10.07
N GLY A 9 3.59 -1.56 10.20
CA GLY A 9 2.32 -1.63 9.48
C GLY A 9 1.20 -0.93 10.25
N THR A 10 -0.04 -1.08 9.77
CA THR A 10 -1.24 -0.46 10.38
C THR A 10 -1.85 -1.26 11.53
N SER A 11 -1.40 -2.49 11.78
CA SER A 11 -1.95 -3.36 12.84
C SER A 11 -0.90 -3.90 13.83
N SER A 12 0.39 -3.82 13.49
CA SER A 12 1.48 -4.23 14.37
C SER A 12 2.81 -3.65 13.91
N ALA A 13 3.73 -3.48 14.86
CA ALA A 13 5.16 -3.34 14.57
C ALA A 13 5.80 -4.73 14.63
N ARG A 14 6.61 -5.05 13.63
CA ARG A 14 7.30 -6.34 13.50
C ARG A 14 8.78 -6.13 13.32
N THR A 15 9.59 -6.92 14.02
CA THR A 15 11.03 -6.96 13.82
C THR A 15 11.48 -8.37 13.47
N ARG A 16 12.38 -8.45 12.51
CA ARG A 16 13.04 -9.67 12.05
C ARG A 16 14.52 -9.36 11.86
N VAL A 17 15.35 -10.39 11.94
CA VAL A 17 16.77 -10.27 11.63
C VAL A 17 17.09 -11.18 10.48
N TYR A 18 17.85 -10.66 9.51
CA TYR A 18 18.21 -11.35 8.29
C TYR A 18 19.73 -11.50 8.19
N ASP A 19 20.18 -12.62 7.65
CA ASP A 19 21.59 -12.86 7.30
C ASP A 19 21.94 -12.28 5.92
N GLU A 20 23.18 -12.48 5.46
CA GLU A 20 23.66 -12.02 4.14
C GLU A 20 22.90 -12.64 2.95
N ARG A 21 22.15 -13.73 3.15
CA ARG A 21 21.33 -14.37 2.12
C ARG A 21 19.89 -13.88 2.17
N ALA A 22 19.59 -12.87 2.98
CA ALA A 22 18.24 -12.41 3.26
C ALA A 22 17.31 -13.54 3.75
N GLU A 23 17.87 -14.51 4.48
CA GLU A 23 17.14 -15.55 5.19
C GLU A 23 16.92 -15.09 6.65
N CYS A 24 15.71 -15.30 7.16
CA CYS A 24 15.37 -14.87 8.52
C CYS A 24 16.10 -15.75 9.54
N VAL A 25 16.83 -15.12 10.47
CA VAL A 25 17.50 -15.81 11.57
C VAL A 25 16.45 -16.42 12.50
N PRO A 26 16.39 -17.76 12.67
CA PRO A 26 15.36 -18.41 13.45
C PRO A 26 15.38 -17.98 14.92
N GLY A 27 14.18 -17.82 15.51
CA GLY A 27 14.04 -17.48 16.93
C GLY A 27 14.38 -16.02 17.29
N VAL A 28 14.77 -15.20 16.31
CA VAL A 28 15.14 -13.80 16.53
C VAL A 28 14.13 -12.86 15.85
N GLY A 29 13.43 -12.08 16.66
CA GLY A 29 12.45 -11.10 16.20
C GLY A 29 11.37 -10.85 17.24
N HIS A 30 10.54 -9.85 16.99
CA HIS A 30 9.42 -9.51 17.85
C HIS A 30 8.22 -9.08 17.00
N GLN A 31 7.02 -9.24 17.54
CA GLN A 31 5.83 -8.65 16.95
C GLN A 31 4.96 -8.11 18.07
N GLU A 32 4.66 -6.83 17.99
CA GLU A 32 3.79 -6.14 18.93
C GLU A 32 2.56 -5.63 18.17
N ARG A 33 1.39 -6.14 18.55
CA ARG A 33 0.11 -5.72 17.95
C ARG A 33 -0.38 -4.47 18.63
N TYR A 34 -0.92 -3.53 17.84
CA TYR A 34 -1.56 -2.35 18.41
C TYR A 34 -2.87 -2.77 19.04
N THR A 35 -3.03 -2.53 20.33
CA THR A 35 -4.26 -2.82 21.08
C THR A 35 -5.45 -1.99 20.59
N THR A 36 -5.19 -0.91 19.85
CA THR A 36 -6.21 0.01 19.36
C THR A 36 -5.83 0.58 17.99
N THR A 37 -6.48 0.13 16.91
CA THR A 37 -6.51 0.88 15.62
C THR A 37 -7.46 2.09 15.66
N ARG A 38 -7.89 2.45 16.87
CA ARG A 38 -8.65 3.65 17.19
C ARG A 38 -7.73 4.49 18.06
N GLY A 39 -7.21 5.60 17.55
CA GLY A 39 -6.54 6.60 18.38
C GLY A 39 -7.47 7.08 19.52
N HIS A 40 -6.97 7.98 20.37
CA HIS A 40 -7.74 8.59 21.47
C HIS A 40 -9.11 9.18 21.04
N SER A 41 -9.28 9.47 19.74
CA SER A 41 -10.50 9.96 19.07
C SER A 41 -11.56 8.89 18.74
N GLY A 42 -11.23 7.58 18.83
CA GLY A 42 -12.13 6.49 18.43
C GLY A 42 -12.22 6.22 16.92
N ARG A 43 -11.51 7.00 16.07
CA ARG A 43 -11.59 6.92 14.60
C ARG A 43 -10.64 5.86 14.03
N LEU A 44 -11.11 5.12 13.01
CA LEU A 44 -10.29 4.18 12.25
C LEU A 44 -9.24 4.94 11.45
N GLY A 45 -7.96 4.61 11.63
CA GLY A 45 -6.86 5.14 10.80
C GLY A 45 -6.17 6.40 11.33
N GLU A 46 -6.33 6.70 12.62
CA GLU A 46 -5.49 7.62 13.39
C GLU A 46 -4.70 6.85 14.44
N PHE A 47 -3.48 7.29 14.73
CA PHE A 47 -2.66 6.76 15.83
C PHE A 47 -2.20 7.88 16.75
N ASP A 48 -1.97 7.53 18.02
CA ASP A 48 -1.11 8.31 18.89
C ASP A 48 0.34 8.10 18.45
N ALA A 49 1.03 9.20 18.11
CA ALA A 49 2.39 9.12 17.56
C ALA A 49 3.41 8.67 18.60
N ASP A 50 3.24 9.06 19.87
CA ASP A 50 4.17 8.71 20.95
C ASP A 50 4.01 7.25 21.35
N GLU A 51 2.76 6.75 21.41
CA GLU A 51 2.46 5.33 21.65
C GLU A 51 3.07 4.46 20.54
N LEU A 52 2.85 4.82 19.27
CA LEU A 52 3.37 4.05 18.15
C LEU A 52 4.90 4.08 18.09
N LEU A 53 5.52 5.21 18.44
CA LEU A 53 6.97 5.35 18.53
C LEU A 53 7.55 4.47 19.66
N ALA A 54 6.87 4.39 20.81
CA ALA A 54 7.26 3.52 21.90
C ALA A 54 7.21 2.04 21.48
N VAL A 55 6.09 1.60 20.88
CA VAL A 55 5.91 0.24 20.37
C VAL A 55 7.00 -0.13 19.34
N ALA A 56 7.29 0.75 18.38
CA ALA A 56 8.34 0.49 17.40
C ALA A 56 9.73 0.37 18.04
N ARG A 57 10.05 1.22 19.02
CA ARG A 57 11.32 1.17 19.77
C ARG A 57 11.42 -0.09 20.63
N ASP A 58 10.34 -0.51 21.26
CA ASP A 58 10.31 -1.72 22.09
C ASP A 58 10.42 -2.99 21.23
N ALA A 59 9.74 -3.06 20.08
CA ALA A 59 9.92 -4.15 19.13
C ALA A 59 11.39 -4.30 18.64
N MET A 60 12.11 -3.17 18.43
CA MET A 60 13.54 -3.20 18.10
C MET A 60 14.40 -3.64 19.29
N ARG A 61 14.10 -3.19 20.50
CA ARG A 61 14.82 -3.59 21.72
C ARG A 61 14.67 -5.08 22.01
N GLU A 62 13.46 -5.63 21.87
CA GLU A 62 13.20 -7.06 22.07
C GLU A 62 13.94 -7.91 21.04
N ALA A 63 13.91 -7.56 19.75
CA ALA A 63 14.72 -8.25 18.75
C ALA A 63 16.22 -8.17 19.03
N ARG A 64 16.71 -7.02 19.51
CA ARG A 64 18.13 -6.85 19.89
C ARG A 64 18.53 -7.69 21.11
N ARG A 65 17.63 -7.91 22.07
CA ARG A 65 17.86 -8.77 23.25
C ARG A 65 18.02 -10.24 22.86
N GLY A 66 17.32 -10.69 21.83
CA GLY A 66 17.42 -12.05 21.30
C GLY A 66 18.66 -12.31 20.44
N LEU A 67 19.55 -11.33 20.25
CA LEU A 67 20.71 -11.42 19.35
C LEU A 67 22.05 -11.56 20.08
N ASP A 68 22.80 -12.59 19.70
CA ASP A 68 24.22 -12.74 20.01
C ASP A 68 25.09 -11.94 19.02
N GLY A 69 25.66 -10.84 19.51
CA GLY A 69 26.54 -9.95 18.74
C GLY A 69 25.83 -8.73 18.13
N PRO A 70 26.57 -7.91 17.35
CA PRO A 70 26.02 -6.73 16.70
C PRO A 70 25.21 -7.06 15.45
N VAL A 71 24.48 -6.06 14.96
CA VAL A 71 23.94 -6.00 13.60
C VAL A 71 24.75 -5.00 12.79
N ASP A 72 24.88 -5.23 11.49
CA ASP A 72 25.62 -4.37 10.57
C ASP A 72 24.76 -3.19 10.10
N ALA A 73 23.44 -3.36 10.05
CA ALA A 73 22.49 -2.30 9.70
C ALA A 73 21.12 -2.47 10.38
N VAL A 74 20.41 -1.36 10.51
CA VAL A 74 18.97 -1.32 10.82
C VAL A 74 18.25 -0.76 9.61
N ALA A 75 17.28 -1.51 9.09
CA ALA A 75 16.45 -1.09 7.97
C ALA A 75 14.99 -1.01 8.40
N ILE A 76 14.25 -0.06 7.85
CA ILE A 76 12.87 0.21 8.24
C ILE A 76 11.97 0.11 7.00
N SER A 77 10.89 -0.64 7.13
CA SER A 77 9.69 -0.56 6.31
C SER A 77 8.64 0.17 7.12
N SER A 78 8.00 1.18 6.56
CA SER A 78 6.94 1.93 7.23
C SER A 78 5.78 2.16 6.28
N PHE A 79 4.55 2.14 6.79
CA PHE A 79 3.40 2.54 5.98
C PHE A 79 3.61 3.93 5.37
N TRP A 80 3.26 4.04 4.09
CA TRP A 80 3.25 5.33 3.41
C TRP A 80 2.08 6.23 3.81
N HIS A 81 2.24 7.50 3.45
CA HIS A 81 1.28 8.61 3.49
C HIS A 81 0.81 9.04 4.88
N SER A 82 1.51 8.61 5.93
CA SER A 82 1.23 9.11 7.27
C SER A 82 1.67 10.56 7.43
N LEU A 83 0.90 11.34 8.19
CA LEU A 83 1.17 12.76 8.45
C LEU A 83 0.88 13.07 9.91
N VAL A 84 1.83 13.73 10.57
CA VAL A 84 1.65 14.37 11.88
C VAL A 84 2.20 15.79 11.81
N CYS A 85 1.48 16.72 12.45
CA CYS A 85 1.95 18.09 12.65
C CYS A 85 2.68 18.19 13.99
N LEU A 86 3.82 18.88 14.01
CA LEU A 86 4.66 19.05 15.20
C LEU A 86 4.75 20.52 15.61
N ASP A 87 4.90 20.79 16.91
CA ASP A 87 5.25 22.11 17.43
C ASP A 87 6.76 22.42 17.30
N ARG A 88 7.20 23.59 17.78
CA ARG A 88 8.62 24.01 17.72
C ARG A 88 9.55 23.13 18.56
N GLN A 89 8.99 22.38 19.53
CA GLN A 89 9.70 21.44 20.39
C GLN A 89 9.71 20.03 19.80
N GLY A 90 9.14 19.83 18.61
CA GLY A 90 9.05 18.51 17.96
C GLY A 90 7.94 17.62 18.53
N ARG A 91 7.02 18.16 19.33
CA ARG A 91 5.92 17.37 19.92
C ARG A 91 4.74 17.29 18.96
N PRO A 92 4.09 16.12 18.83
CA PRO A 92 2.84 15.98 18.07
C PRO A 92 1.75 16.94 18.57
N ILE A 93 1.15 17.70 17.65
CA ILE A 93 -0.01 18.56 17.91
C ILE A 93 -1.27 18.11 17.16
N THR A 94 -1.17 17.02 16.41
CA THR A 94 -2.28 16.29 15.79
C THR A 94 -2.08 14.80 16.06
N PRO A 95 -3.13 13.97 15.92
CA PRO A 95 -2.94 12.54 15.72
C PRO A 95 -2.06 12.28 14.49
N LEU A 96 -1.43 11.11 14.44
CA LEU A 96 -0.80 10.60 13.22
C LEU A 96 -1.90 10.13 12.26
N LEU A 97 -2.11 10.87 11.19
CA LEU A 97 -3.14 10.61 10.18
C LEU A 97 -2.61 9.63 9.14
N THR A 98 -3.32 8.53 8.87
CA THR A 98 -2.95 7.59 7.81
C THR A 98 -3.56 7.97 6.44
N TRP A 99 -3.24 7.21 5.41
CA TRP A 99 -3.89 7.30 4.08
C TRP A 99 -5.42 7.15 4.10
N ARG A 100 -6.02 6.64 5.19
CA ARG A 100 -7.48 6.47 5.32
C ARG A 100 -8.21 7.72 5.84
N GLN A 101 -7.50 8.74 6.30
CA GLN A 101 -8.11 9.97 6.82
C GLN A 101 -8.44 10.94 5.67
N LEU A 102 -9.56 10.68 4.99
CA LEU A 102 -9.98 11.46 3.82
C LEU A 102 -10.74 12.74 4.19
N ASP A 103 -11.38 12.79 5.36
CA ASP A 103 -12.24 13.89 5.82
C ASP A 103 -11.46 15.11 6.33
N VAL A 104 -10.16 14.93 6.60
CA VAL A 104 -9.24 16.02 7.00
C VAL A 104 -8.80 16.85 5.79
N ALA A 105 -9.03 16.37 4.57
CA ALA A 105 -8.53 17.00 3.36
C ALA A 105 -9.33 18.25 2.96
N ALA A 106 -8.64 19.22 2.35
CA ALA A 106 -9.25 20.33 1.63
C ALA A 106 -8.64 20.46 0.23
N GLU A 107 -9.31 21.21 -0.64
CA GLU A 107 -8.86 21.46 -2.00
C GLU A 107 -7.52 22.21 -2.02
N VAL A 108 -6.67 21.84 -2.97
CA VAL A 108 -5.44 22.53 -3.31
C VAL A 108 -5.65 23.15 -4.69
N PRO A 109 -5.47 24.48 -4.87
CA PRO A 109 -5.84 25.18 -6.10
C PRO A 109 -4.78 24.99 -7.21
N LEU A 110 -4.45 23.75 -7.52
CA LEU A 110 -3.53 23.35 -8.58
C LEU A 110 -4.18 22.28 -9.46
N ASP A 111 -3.74 22.18 -10.71
CA ASP A 111 -4.18 21.11 -11.59
C ASP A 111 -3.59 19.76 -11.14
N SER A 112 -4.46 18.80 -10.85
CA SER A 112 -4.05 17.48 -10.34
C SER A 112 -3.19 16.71 -11.34
N ALA A 113 -3.46 16.84 -12.64
CA ALA A 113 -2.67 16.18 -13.68
C ALA A 113 -1.26 16.77 -13.80
N ALA A 114 -1.12 18.10 -13.73
CA ALA A 114 0.18 18.76 -13.69
C ALA A 114 0.99 18.38 -12.44
N VAL A 115 0.34 18.34 -11.26
CA VAL A 115 0.97 17.89 -10.01
C VAL A 115 1.43 16.43 -10.12
N HIS A 116 0.59 15.55 -10.67
CA HIS A 116 0.92 14.14 -10.89
C HIS A 116 2.11 13.99 -11.85
N ALA A 117 2.16 14.76 -12.93
CA ALA A 117 3.29 14.73 -13.87
C ALA A 117 4.63 15.10 -13.21
N ARG A 118 4.62 16.01 -12.23
CA ARG A 118 5.84 16.44 -11.50
C ARG A 118 6.23 15.50 -10.36
N THR A 119 5.26 14.94 -9.64
CA THR A 119 5.49 14.23 -8.37
C THR A 119 5.24 12.72 -8.41
N GLY A 120 4.53 12.24 -9.44
CA GLY A 120 3.99 10.88 -9.49
C GLY A 120 2.77 10.65 -8.59
N CYS A 121 2.27 11.69 -7.90
CA CYS A 121 1.11 11.63 -7.02
C CYS A 121 0.00 12.56 -7.52
N PRO A 122 -1.24 12.09 -7.73
CA PRO A 122 -2.35 13.01 -7.96
C PRO A 122 -2.73 13.76 -6.68
N LEU A 123 -3.47 14.87 -6.82
CA LEU A 123 -4.13 15.49 -5.69
C LEU A 123 -5.29 14.58 -5.24
N HIS A 124 -5.07 13.87 -4.13
CA HIS A 124 -6.04 12.99 -3.51
C HIS A 124 -5.97 13.09 -1.98
N PRO A 125 -7.09 12.97 -1.24
CA PRO A 125 -7.11 13.05 0.23
C PRO A 125 -6.21 12.05 0.97
N SER A 126 -5.72 11.01 0.31
CA SER A 126 -4.72 10.09 0.88
C SER A 126 -3.35 10.75 1.11
N PHE A 127 -3.01 11.77 0.32
CA PHE A 127 -1.68 12.40 0.29
C PHE A 127 -1.59 13.66 1.15
N TRP A 128 -0.36 14.11 1.39
CA TRP A 128 -0.09 15.24 2.26
C TRP A 128 -0.66 16.56 1.76
N PRO A 129 -0.60 16.92 0.46
CA PRO A 129 -1.04 18.25 0.01
C PRO A 129 -2.44 18.61 0.49
N MET A 130 -3.43 17.75 0.25
CA MET A 130 -4.81 18.02 0.62
C MET A 130 -5.03 17.95 2.14
N LYS A 131 -4.34 17.04 2.86
CA LYS A 131 -4.40 16.99 4.34
C LYS A 131 -3.82 18.24 4.99
N ILE A 132 -2.67 18.73 4.49
CA ILE A 132 -2.05 19.96 4.98
C ILE A 132 -2.98 21.14 4.73
N ALA A 133 -3.57 21.25 3.54
CA ALA A 133 -4.54 22.30 3.23
C ALA A 133 -5.71 22.31 4.23
N GLY A 134 -6.31 21.15 4.49
CA GLY A 134 -7.44 21.05 5.41
C GLY A 134 -7.07 21.28 6.89
N LEU A 135 -5.93 20.78 7.35
CA LEU A 135 -5.41 21.09 8.70
C LEU A 135 -5.15 22.58 8.88
N LYS A 136 -4.59 23.26 7.87
CA LYS A 136 -4.39 24.72 7.93
C LYS A 136 -5.72 25.47 7.96
N ALA A 137 -6.71 25.03 7.17
CA ALA A 137 -8.06 25.59 7.15
C ALA A 137 -8.78 25.40 8.51
N SER A 138 -8.54 24.28 9.20
CA SER A 138 -9.07 24.02 10.54
C SER A 138 -8.32 24.77 11.66
N GLY A 139 -7.33 25.60 11.33
CA GLY A 139 -6.58 26.42 12.29
C GLY A 139 -5.30 25.79 12.84
N VAL A 140 -4.91 24.58 12.41
CA VAL A 140 -3.64 23.97 12.83
C VAL A 140 -2.46 24.80 12.30
N ARG A 141 -1.47 25.01 13.16
CA ARG A 141 -0.23 25.76 12.85
C ARG A 141 0.97 24.91 13.20
N ALA A 142 1.35 24.04 12.28
CA ALA A 142 2.51 23.17 12.42
C ALA A 142 3.81 23.99 12.30
N ALA A 143 4.77 23.74 13.20
CA ALA A 143 6.14 24.17 13.01
C ALA A 143 6.87 23.23 12.03
N ARG A 144 6.59 21.93 12.11
CA ARG A 144 7.07 20.91 11.16
C ARG A 144 5.98 19.89 10.81
N TYR A 145 6.13 19.25 9.65
CA TYR A 145 5.34 18.12 9.21
C TYR A 145 6.26 16.89 9.15
N ALA A 146 5.74 15.74 9.58
CA ALA A 146 6.50 14.49 9.60
C ALA A 146 5.59 13.31 9.24
N SER A 147 6.15 12.29 8.61
CA SER A 147 5.61 10.94 8.60
C SER A 147 6.00 10.23 9.88
N PHE A 148 5.42 9.05 10.12
CA PHE A 148 5.83 8.23 11.26
C PHE A 148 7.31 7.87 11.25
N SER A 149 7.86 7.48 10.08
CA SER A 149 9.27 7.12 9.98
C SER A 149 10.18 8.29 10.29
N ASP A 150 9.76 9.51 9.95
CA ASP A 150 10.58 10.70 10.21
C ASP A 150 10.69 10.98 11.72
N LEU A 151 9.74 10.50 12.54
CA LEU A 151 9.87 10.53 14.01
C LEU A 151 10.87 9.49 14.53
N LEU A 152 11.05 8.36 13.82
CA LEU A 152 12.02 7.32 14.17
C LEU A 152 13.46 7.73 13.81
N THR A 153 13.62 8.57 12.79
CA THR A 153 14.90 9.00 12.22
C THR A 153 15.25 10.45 12.58
N ASP A 154 14.66 10.99 13.65
CA ASP A 154 14.91 12.35 14.17
C ASP A 154 14.77 13.47 13.11
N GLY A 155 13.71 13.40 12.30
CA GLY A 155 13.34 14.40 11.30
C GLY A 155 14.01 14.25 9.95
N ARG A 156 14.71 13.13 9.71
CA ARG A 156 15.26 12.76 8.40
C ARG A 156 14.31 11.84 7.64
N THR A 157 14.25 11.93 6.32
CA THR A 157 13.38 11.09 5.49
C THR A 157 14.15 10.54 4.30
N SER A 158 13.84 9.32 3.86
CA SER A 158 14.43 8.74 2.66
C SER A 158 13.69 9.22 1.40
N LEU A 159 14.31 9.06 0.22
CA LEU A 159 13.62 9.29 -1.05
C LEU A 159 12.32 8.46 -1.16
N SER A 160 12.35 7.21 -0.68
CA SER A 160 11.18 6.34 -0.66
C SER A 160 10.01 6.93 0.14
N MET A 161 10.28 7.38 1.36
CA MET A 161 9.23 7.94 2.22
C MET A 161 8.75 9.30 1.72
N ALA A 162 9.69 10.17 1.32
CA ALA A 162 9.38 11.49 0.78
C ALA A 162 8.53 11.41 -0.50
N SER A 163 8.81 10.45 -1.40
CA SER A 163 8.05 10.31 -2.64
C SER A 163 6.59 9.94 -2.39
N GLY A 164 6.31 9.18 -1.32
CA GLY A 164 4.96 8.86 -0.89
C GLY A 164 4.20 10.04 -0.26
N THR A 165 4.81 11.19 -0.02
CA THR A 165 4.09 12.36 0.54
C THR A 165 3.20 13.04 -0.51
N GLY A 166 3.60 12.98 -1.79
CA GLY A 166 3.03 13.82 -2.84
C GLY A 166 3.56 15.26 -2.86
N LEU A 167 4.63 15.56 -2.11
CA LEU A 167 5.33 16.84 -2.13
C LEU A 167 6.72 16.77 -2.78
N LEU A 168 7.23 15.55 -3.05
CA LEU A 168 8.53 15.36 -3.68
C LEU A 168 8.34 15.28 -5.20
N GLY A 169 9.02 16.15 -5.93
CA GLY A 169 9.15 16.04 -7.38
C GLY A 169 9.96 14.81 -7.76
N LEU A 170 9.68 14.24 -8.94
CA LEU A 170 10.40 13.08 -9.49
C LEU A 170 11.89 13.35 -9.74
N ASP A 171 12.30 14.63 -9.74
CA ASP A 171 13.66 15.11 -9.96
C ASP A 171 14.61 15.01 -8.75
N GLY A 172 14.11 14.66 -7.56
CA GLY A 172 14.95 14.63 -6.37
C GLY A 172 14.46 15.50 -5.22
N ARG A 173 13.67 16.54 -5.52
CA ARG A 173 13.54 17.72 -4.65
C ARG A 173 12.11 17.98 -4.25
N TRP A 174 11.91 18.76 -3.19
CA TRP A 174 10.57 19.20 -2.81
C TRP A 174 9.97 20.12 -3.90
N ASP A 175 8.70 19.91 -4.26
CA ASP A 175 8.02 20.62 -5.34
C ASP A 175 7.64 22.05 -4.93
N GLY A 176 8.40 23.04 -5.42
CA GLY A 176 8.24 24.44 -5.02
C GLY A 176 6.85 25.03 -5.26
N GLU A 177 6.17 24.63 -6.35
CA GLU A 177 4.83 25.12 -6.69
C GLU A 177 3.77 24.60 -5.70
N LEU A 178 3.84 23.33 -5.31
CA LEU A 178 3.02 22.78 -4.22
C LEU A 178 3.32 23.45 -2.89
N LEU A 179 4.59 23.66 -2.55
CA LEU A 179 4.97 24.31 -1.30
C LEU A 179 4.44 25.75 -1.23
N GLU A 180 4.54 26.50 -2.32
CA GLU A 180 3.97 27.84 -2.44
C GLU A 180 2.45 27.84 -2.29
N ALA A 181 1.75 26.97 -3.04
CA ALA A 181 0.29 26.85 -2.99
C ALA A 181 -0.23 26.47 -1.60
N LEU A 182 0.51 25.62 -0.88
CA LEU A 182 0.19 25.20 0.48
C LEU A 182 0.66 26.20 1.54
N GLY A 183 1.48 27.20 1.18
CA GLY A 183 2.16 28.09 2.13
C GLY A 183 2.97 27.31 3.17
N VAL A 184 3.75 26.32 2.70
CA VAL A 184 4.67 25.49 3.48
C VAL A 184 6.08 25.90 3.08
N ARG A 185 6.97 26.12 4.06
CA ARG A 185 8.38 26.31 3.76
C ARG A 185 9.12 24.98 3.84
N GLU A 186 10.16 24.83 3.04
CA GLU A 186 10.96 23.61 2.98
C GLU A 186 11.52 23.22 4.36
N GLU A 187 11.90 24.19 5.20
CA GLU A 187 12.42 23.92 6.56
C GLU A 187 11.36 23.33 7.52
N GLN A 188 10.09 23.33 7.13
CA GLN A 188 9.02 22.66 7.87
C GLN A 188 8.90 21.19 7.48
N LEU A 189 9.57 20.74 6.43
CA LEU A 189 9.59 19.34 5.99
C LEU A 189 10.77 18.59 6.61
N PRO A 190 10.73 17.24 6.59
CA PRO A 190 11.86 16.42 6.97
C PRO A 190 13.07 16.65 6.04
N GLU A 191 14.28 16.49 6.57
CA GLU A 191 15.51 16.56 5.78
C GLU A 191 15.64 15.31 4.89
N LEU A 192 15.82 15.48 3.58
CA LEU A 192 16.10 14.36 2.68
C LEU A 192 17.45 13.72 3.01
N SER A 193 17.50 12.40 3.09
CA SER A 193 18.67 11.65 3.56
C SER A 193 18.75 10.24 2.96
N ASP A 194 19.89 9.58 3.17
CA ASP A 194 20.14 8.19 2.74
C ASP A 194 19.72 7.15 3.79
N GLU A 195 18.83 7.53 4.72
CA GLU A 195 18.31 6.60 5.73
C GLU A 195 17.72 5.35 5.07
N LEU A 196 17.95 4.19 5.70
CA LEU A 196 17.54 2.87 5.20
C LEU A 196 16.04 2.62 5.46
N VAL A 197 15.20 3.56 5.06
CA VAL A 197 13.75 3.53 5.23
C VAL A 197 13.09 3.39 3.86
N LEU A 198 12.21 2.41 3.74
CA LEU A 198 11.35 2.22 2.58
C LEU A 198 9.89 2.35 2.98
N GLY A 199 9.08 2.82 2.04
CA GLY A 199 7.65 2.60 2.13
C GLY A 199 7.30 1.13 2.06
N ASP A 200 6.32 0.72 2.85
CA ASP A 200 5.86 -0.66 2.98
C ASP A 200 5.54 -1.34 1.64
N GLY A 201 4.92 -0.63 0.70
CA GLY A 201 4.62 -1.16 -0.63
C GLY A 201 5.88 -1.46 -1.45
N ALA A 202 6.85 -0.55 -1.45
CA ALA A 202 8.15 -0.73 -2.09
C ALA A 202 8.94 -1.88 -1.45
N ALA A 203 8.99 -1.91 -0.11
CA ALA A 203 9.65 -2.96 0.64
C ALA A 203 9.01 -4.34 0.33
N ALA A 204 7.68 -4.45 0.33
CA ALA A 204 7.01 -5.70 0.00
C ALA A 204 7.31 -6.19 -1.44
N ASN A 205 7.42 -5.28 -2.41
CA ASN A 205 7.83 -5.60 -3.79
C ASN A 205 9.24 -6.19 -3.83
N LEU A 206 10.22 -5.50 -3.23
CA LEU A 206 11.61 -5.97 -3.15
C LEU A 206 11.70 -7.33 -2.45
N GLY A 207 11.04 -7.45 -1.29
CA GLY A 207 11.06 -8.67 -0.49
C GLY A 207 10.40 -9.87 -1.17
N SER A 208 9.44 -9.64 -2.05
CA SER A 208 8.83 -10.69 -2.89
C SER A 208 9.67 -11.03 -4.13
N GLY A 209 10.80 -10.37 -4.35
CA GLY A 209 11.67 -10.57 -5.51
C GLY A 209 11.06 -10.06 -6.82
N VAL A 210 10.10 -9.13 -6.73
CA VAL A 210 9.41 -8.57 -7.88
C VAL A 210 10.11 -7.30 -8.33
N LEU A 211 10.93 -7.46 -9.36
CA LEU A 211 11.70 -6.41 -10.01
C LEU A 211 11.50 -6.47 -11.53
N GLY A 212 11.62 -5.32 -12.18
CA GLY A 212 11.36 -5.12 -13.60
C GLY A 212 9.89 -4.76 -13.87
N ARG A 213 9.60 -4.58 -15.16
CA ARG A 213 8.26 -4.25 -15.66
C ARG A 213 7.39 -5.49 -15.91
N GLU A 214 8.03 -6.65 -16.14
CA GLU A 214 7.31 -7.85 -16.60
C GLU A 214 6.62 -8.61 -15.48
N ARG A 215 6.95 -8.26 -14.23
CA ARG A 215 6.34 -8.85 -13.04
C ARG A 215 5.77 -7.78 -12.14
N ALA A 216 4.52 -7.98 -11.73
CA ALA A 216 3.87 -7.14 -10.74
C ALA A 216 3.66 -7.89 -9.42
N ALA A 217 3.82 -7.18 -8.31
CA ALA A 217 3.46 -7.66 -7.00
C ALA A 217 2.01 -7.27 -6.74
N LEU A 218 1.18 -8.26 -6.46
CA LEU A 218 -0.19 -8.05 -5.99
C LEU A 218 -0.22 -8.30 -4.48
N THR A 219 -0.49 -7.26 -3.69
CA THR A 219 -0.72 -7.42 -2.25
C THR A 219 -2.19 -7.21 -1.94
N ILE A 220 -2.84 -8.22 -1.34
CA ILE A 220 -4.20 -8.07 -0.78
C ILE A 220 -4.16 -8.33 0.72
N GLY A 221 -4.10 -7.22 1.48
CA GLY A 221 -4.29 -7.19 2.93
C GLY A 221 -5.67 -6.63 3.26
N THR A 222 -5.75 -5.69 4.20
CA THR A 222 -6.98 -4.91 4.45
C THR A 222 -7.42 -4.14 3.20
N SER A 223 -6.48 -3.75 2.33
CA SER A 223 -6.69 -3.13 1.02
C SER A 223 -5.84 -3.84 -0.04
N GLY A 224 -6.00 -3.48 -1.31
CA GLY A 224 -5.26 -4.07 -2.43
C GLY A 224 -4.30 -3.09 -3.11
N ALA A 225 -3.24 -3.61 -3.73
CA ALA A 225 -2.40 -2.87 -4.68
C ALA A 225 -1.66 -3.79 -5.64
N LEU A 226 -1.47 -3.32 -6.87
CA LEU A 226 -0.69 -3.97 -7.93
C LEU A 226 0.46 -3.04 -8.32
N ARG A 227 1.70 -3.51 -8.21
CA ARG A 227 2.89 -2.65 -8.31
C ARG A 227 4.06 -3.31 -9.03
N THR A 228 4.84 -2.54 -9.76
CA THR A 228 6.13 -2.91 -10.35
C THR A 228 7.25 -2.08 -9.70
N VAL A 229 8.49 -2.58 -9.76
CA VAL A 229 9.68 -1.82 -9.34
C VAL A 229 10.71 -1.90 -10.45
N HIS A 230 11.03 -0.75 -11.05
CA HIS A 230 11.88 -0.67 -12.25
C HIS A 230 12.67 0.65 -12.27
N GLU A 231 13.47 0.87 -13.32
CA GLU A 231 14.20 2.12 -13.56
C GLU A 231 13.27 3.34 -13.71
N PRO A 232 13.70 4.57 -13.38
CA PRO A 232 12.86 5.76 -13.46
C PRO A 232 12.17 5.96 -14.82
N SER A 233 10.90 6.36 -14.79
CA SER A 233 10.09 6.65 -15.98
C SER A 233 9.14 7.82 -15.77
N ALA A 234 8.43 8.21 -16.82
CA ALA A 234 7.32 9.15 -16.69
C ALA A 234 6.13 8.47 -15.97
N PRO A 235 5.37 9.20 -15.14
CA PRO A 235 4.22 8.65 -14.44
C PRO A 235 3.04 8.43 -15.40
N ARG A 236 2.33 7.30 -15.25
CA ARG A 236 1.14 6.99 -16.06
C ARG A 236 -0.14 7.51 -15.38
N PRO A 237 -1.08 8.14 -16.12
CA PRO A 237 -2.36 8.56 -15.57
C PRO A 237 -3.08 7.40 -14.85
N GLY A 238 -3.66 7.70 -13.69
CA GLY A 238 -4.36 6.72 -12.84
C GLY A 238 -3.46 5.88 -11.94
N LEU A 239 -2.17 5.80 -12.21
CA LEU A 239 -1.17 5.14 -11.35
C LEU A 239 -0.42 6.16 -10.49
N PHE A 240 0.10 5.71 -9.36
CA PHE A 240 1.14 6.43 -8.66
C PHE A 240 2.53 6.03 -9.17
N LEU A 241 3.51 6.91 -9.00
CA LEU A 241 4.92 6.62 -9.26
C LEU A 241 5.77 7.18 -8.11
N TYR A 242 6.34 6.30 -7.30
CA TYR A 242 7.17 6.71 -6.16
C TYR A 242 8.62 6.37 -6.41
N ARG A 243 9.54 7.30 -6.12
CA ARG A 243 10.96 6.93 -6.01
C ARG A 243 11.15 5.95 -4.88
N LEU A 244 12.04 4.98 -5.09
CA LEU A 244 12.49 4.03 -4.08
C LEU A 244 13.91 4.43 -3.65
N ASP A 245 14.75 4.71 -4.64
CA ASP A 245 16.07 5.34 -4.56
C ASP A 245 16.36 6.07 -5.89
N ASP A 246 17.61 6.45 -6.15
CA ASP A 246 18.00 7.13 -7.40
C ASP A 246 17.89 6.25 -8.64
N ALA A 247 17.96 4.92 -8.48
CA ALA A 247 18.00 3.96 -9.58
C ALA A 247 16.65 3.28 -9.83
N ARG A 248 15.69 3.41 -8.89
CA ARG A 248 14.43 2.65 -8.91
C ARG A 248 13.23 3.48 -8.52
N VAL A 249 12.13 3.20 -9.18
CA VAL A 249 10.78 3.68 -8.85
C VAL A 249 9.85 2.50 -8.59
N CYS A 250 8.85 2.71 -7.74
CA CYS A 250 7.72 1.83 -7.52
C CYS A 250 6.50 2.46 -8.21
N GLU A 251 6.06 1.87 -9.32
CA GLU A 251 4.87 2.29 -10.07
C GLU A 251 3.70 1.36 -9.75
N GLY A 252 2.49 1.88 -9.63
CA GLY A 252 1.35 0.99 -9.44
C GLY A 252 0.03 1.67 -9.13
N GLY A 253 -0.98 0.84 -8.91
CA GLY A 253 -2.30 1.26 -8.51
C GLY A 253 -2.72 0.64 -7.19
N SER A 254 -3.58 1.33 -6.45
CA SER A 254 -4.10 0.85 -5.18
C SER A 254 -5.62 0.93 -5.12
N ILE A 255 -6.24 -0.02 -4.43
CA ILE A 255 -7.70 -0.11 -4.26
C ILE A 255 -8.03 -0.16 -2.77
N SER A 256 -9.06 0.56 -2.34
CA SER A 256 -9.40 0.69 -0.91
C SER A 256 -10.02 -0.58 -0.32
N ASP A 257 -10.70 -1.35 -1.17
CA ASP A 257 -11.44 -2.55 -0.83
C ASP A 257 -10.58 -3.80 -1.11
N GLY A 258 -10.31 -4.57 -0.06
CA GLY A 258 -9.57 -5.83 -0.09
C GLY A 258 -10.14 -6.78 0.95
N GLY A 259 -9.34 -7.19 1.93
CA GLY A 259 -9.82 -8.01 3.05
C GLY A 259 -10.93 -7.36 3.87
N ASN A 260 -10.91 -6.03 4.02
CA ASN A 260 -11.97 -5.31 4.75
C ASN A 260 -13.37 -5.43 4.11
N LEU A 261 -13.43 -5.62 2.79
CA LEU A 261 -14.68 -5.86 2.06
C LEU A 261 -15.27 -7.21 2.47
N LEU A 262 -14.43 -8.24 2.58
CA LEU A 262 -14.86 -9.56 3.05
C LEU A 262 -15.27 -9.52 4.52
N ASP A 263 -14.52 -8.83 5.39
CA ASP A 263 -14.90 -8.63 6.79
C ASP A 263 -16.24 -7.88 6.93
N TRP A 264 -16.52 -6.95 6.03
CA TRP A 264 -17.80 -6.25 5.97
C TRP A 264 -18.94 -7.15 5.48
N LEU A 265 -18.72 -7.93 4.41
CA LEU A 265 -19.70 -8.89 3.91
C LEU A 265 -20.03 -9.97 4.92
N GLN A 266 -19.03 -10.49 5.64
CA GLN A 266 -19.24 -11.50 6.69
C GLN A 266 -20.14 -10.96 7.82
N ARG A 267 -20.00 -9.68 8.18
CA ARG A 267 -20.87 -9.04 9.17
C ARG A 267 -22.29 -8.80 8.66
N LEU A 268 -22.45 -8.59 7.36
CA LEU A 268 -23.75 -8.31 6.73
C LEU A 268 -24.54 -9.60 6.44
N ALA A 269 -23.88 -10.60 5.89
CA ALA A 269 -24.49 -11.79 5.29
C ALA A 269 -24.11 -13.11 5.97
N GLY A 270 -23.28 -13.06 7.02
CA GLY A 270 -22.74 -14.24 7.69
C GLY A 270 -21.49 -14.81 7.00
N SER A 271 -20.90 -15.85 7.59
CA SER A 271 -19.73 -16.50 7.00
C SER A 271 -20.13 -17.32 5.78
N VAL A 272 -19.38 -17.18 4.69
CA VAL A 272 -19.58 -17.86 3.41
C VAL A 272 -18.31 -18.60 3.05
N GLU A 273 -18.41 -19.91 2.88
CA GLU A 273 -17.32 -20.75 2.39
C GLU A 273 -16.99 -20.40 0.94
N THR A 274 -15.72 -20.21 0.61
CA THR A 274 -15.28 -19.83 -0.74
C THR A 274 -14.83 -21.01 -1.59
N ALA A 275 -14.71 -22.19 -0.97
CA ALA A 275 -14.28 -23.41 -1.65
C ALA A 275 -15.11 -23.70 -2.90
N GLY A 276 -14.42 -23.95 -4.02
CA GLY A 276 -15.02 -24.30 -5.31
C GLY A 276 -15.70 -23.13 -6.02
N MET A 277 -15.71 -21.92 -5.43
CA MET A 277 -16.29 -20.75 -6.09
C MET A 277 -15.66 -20.53 -7.46
N ALA A 278 -14.34 -20.65 -7.58
CA ALA A 278 -13.62 -20.41 -8.83
C ALA A 278 -14.22 -21.21 -10.00
N ASP A 279 -14.70 -22.43 -9.74
CA ASP A 279 -15.20 -23.35 -10.78
C ASP A 279 -16.66 -23.09 -11.18
N GLU A 280 -17.40 -22.34 -10.36
CA GLU A 280 -18.78 -21.96 -10.65
C GLU A 280 -18.85 -20.89 -11.75
N PRO A 281 -19.97 -20.79 -12.50
CA PRO A 281 -20.24 -19.63 -13.34
C PRO A 281 -20.32 -18.35 -12.51
N SER A 282 -19.88 -17.22 -13.07
CA SER A 282 -20.08 -15.92 -12.42
C SER A 282 -21.56 -15.65 -12.20
N PRO A 283 -21.97 -15.16 -11.02
CA PRO A 283 -23.36 -14.80 -10.77
C PRO A 283 -23.77 -13.65 -11.70
N PRO A 284 -25.07 -13.50 -12.01
CA PRO A 284 -25.58 -12.37 -12.80
C PRO A 284 -25.65 -11.09 -11.95
N LEU A 285 -24.56 -10.76 -11.25
CA LEU A 285 -24.42 -9.61 -10.35
C LEU A 285 -23.17 -8.83 -10.71
N ASP A 286 -23.29 -7.51 -10.71
CA ASP A 286 -22.16 -6.61 -10.81
C ASP A 286 -21.95 -5.92 -9.46
N PHE A 287 -20.79 -6.10 -8.85
CA PHE A 287 -20.41 -5.41 -7.62
C PHE A 287 -19.23 -4.48 -7.90
N LEU A 288 -19.51 -3.18 -8.01
CA LEU A 288 -18.51 -2.13 -8.07
C LEU A 288 -17.96 -1.88 -6.67
N THR A 289 -16.76 -2.40 -6.38
CA THR A 289 -16.17 -2.40 -5.03
C THR A 289 -15.44 -1.09 -4.75
N LEU A 290 -16.21 -0.07 -4.34
CA LEU A 290 -15.73 1.29 -4.01
C LEU A 290 -16.26 1.76 -2.64
N LEU A 291 -16.39 0.85 -1.67
CA LEU A 291 -16.94 1.16 -0.35
C LEU A 291 -16.04 2.13 0.43
N GLY A 292 -14.72 2.02 0.24
CA GLY A 292 -13.73 2.92 0.85
C GLY A 292 -13.43 4.18 0.04
N GLY A 293 -14.21 4.49 -1.01
CA GLY A 293 -13.82 5.46 -2.03
C GLY A 293 -12.76 4.92 -2.99
N GLU A 294 -12.63 5.56 -4.13
CA GLU A 294 -11.70 5.12 -5.17
C GLU A 294 -10.31 5.74 -4.99
N ARG A 295 -9.28 4.92 -5.19
CA ARG A 295 -7.90 5.37 -5.42
C ARG A 295 -7.58 5.16 -6.90
N SER A 296 -6.87 4.12 -7.30
CA SER A 296 -6.63 3.90 -8.73
C SER A 296 -7.80 3.22 -9.45
N PRO A 297 -7.97 3.46 -10.77
CA PRO A 297 -7.31 4.52 -11.55
C PRO A 297 -8.01 5.89 -11.51
N GLY A 298 -9.26 6.02 -11.06
CA GLY A 298 -10.02 7.28 -11.20
C GLY A 298 -9.78 8.35 -10.13
N TRP A 299 -9.18 7.99 -8.99
CA TRP A 299 -8.88 8.85 -7.83
C TRP A 299 -10.10 9.61 -7.30
N ASN A 300 -11.28 9.00 -7.38
CA ASN A 300 -12.52 9.57 -6.86
C ASN A 300 -12.80 9.14 -5.41
N ALA A 301 -12.33 9.94 -4.44
CA ALA A 301 -12.58 9.72 -3.01
C ALA A 301 -14.08 9.71 -2.63
N ALA A 302 -14.93 10.36 -3.44
CA ALA A 302 -16.37 10.44 -3.21
C ALA A 302 -17.13 9.21 -3.74
N ALA A 303 -16.50 8.37 -4.57
CA ALA A 303 -17.13 7.17 -5.11
C ALA A 303 -17.61 6.22 -4.01
N ARG A 304 -18.70 5.49 -4.28
CA ARG A 304 -19.31 4.54 -3.35
C ARG A 304 -19.60 3.23 -4.06
N GLY A 305 -19.55 2.13 -3.31
CA GLY A 305 -19.81 0.81 -3.87
C GLY A 305 -21.26 0.60 -4.26
N ILE A 306 -21.49 -0.20 -5.30
CA ILE A 306 -22.81 -0.49 -5.86
C ILE A 306 -22.92 -1.98 -6.13
N VAL A 307 -24.07 -2.56 -5.80
CA VAL A 307 -24.46 -3.90 -6.23
C VAL A 307 -25.64 -3.76 -7.19
N SER A 308 -25.47 -4.24 -8.42
CA SER A 308 -26.49 -4.26 -9.47
C SER A 308 -26.85 -5.69 -9.85
N GLY A 309 -28.10 -5.91 -10.29
CA GLY A 309 -28.60 -7.22 -10.70
C GLY A 309 -29.29 -8.07 -9.61
N LEU A 310 -29.58 -7.49 -8.43
CA LEU A 310 -30.24 -8.21 -7.34
C LEU A 310 -31.61 -8.77 -7.76
N SER A 311 -31.90 -9.99 -7.33
CA SER A 311 -33.22 -10.63 -7.46
C SER A 311 -33.58 -11.40 -6.18
N PHE A 312 -34.80 -11.93 -6.09
CA PHE A 312 -35.20 -12.77 -4.96
C PHE A 312 -34.40 -14.09 -4.84
N GLU A 313 -33.69 -14.49 -5.90
CA GLU A 313 -32.83 -15.68 -5.92
C GLU A 313 -31.40 -15.38 -5.46
N THR A 314 -31.02 -14.10 -5.28
CA THR A 314 -29.66 -13.73 -4.90
C THR A 314 -29.31 -14.25 -3.51
N THR A 315 -28.22 -15.00 -3.42
CA THR A 315 -27.71 -15.59 -2.18
C THR A 315 -26.51 -14.82 -1.60
N PRO A 316 -26.18 -15.01 -0.31
CA PRO A 316 -24.92 -14.54 0.26
C PRO A 316 -23.67 -15.00 -0.52
N ARG A 317 -23.72 -16.22 -1.09
CA ARG A 317 -22.61 -16.77 -1.90
C ARG A 317 -22.41 -15.96 -3.17
N ASP A 318 -23.49 -15.58 -3.85
CA ASP A 318 -23.43 -14.76 -5.07
C ASP A 318 -22.84 -13.38 -4.77
N LEU A 319 -23.22 -12.76 -3.65
CA LEU A 319 -22.68 -11.47 -3.23
C LEU A 319 -21.17 -11.54 -2.94
N VAL A 320 -20.73 -12.57 -2.22
CA VAL A 320 -19.29 -12.77 -1.96
C VAL A 320 -18.54 -13.04 -3.25
N ARG A 321 -19.08 -13.87 -4.15
CA ARG A 321 -18.45 -14.12 -5.44
C ARG A 321 -18.34 -12.85 -6.29
N ALA A 322 -19.43 -12.09 -6.40
CA ALA A 322 -19.43 -10.82 -7.14
C ALA A 322 -18.46 -9.79 -6.54
N ALA A 323 -18.27 -9.79 -5.20
CA ALA A 323 -17.30 -8.94 -4.53
C ALA A 323 -15.84 -9.33 -4.83
N LEU A 324 -15.51 -10.62 -4.80
CA LEU A 324 -14.18 -11.13 -5.15
C LEU A 324 -13.83 -10.80 -6.60
N GLU A 325 -14.79 -10.99 -7.52
CA GLU A 325 -14.66 -10.60 -8.92
C GLU A 325 -14.56 -9.09 -9.10
N GLY A 326 -15.39 -8.30 -8.39
CA GLY A 326 -15.35 -6.84 -8.41
C GLY A 326 -13.97 -6.29 -8.04
N VAL A 327 -13.37 -6.80 -6.97
CA VAL A 327 -11.98 -6.46 -6.60
C VAL A 327 -11.00 -6.84 -7.73
N ALA A 328 -11.15 -8.02 -8.32
CA ALA A 328 -10.30 -8.47 -9.42
C ALA A 328 -10.46 -7.59 -10.67
N TYR A 329 -11.67 -7.14 -11.00
CA TYR A 329 -11.96 -6.25 -12.12
C TYR A 329 -11.30 -4.88 -11.93
N ARG A 330 -11.33 -4.33 -10.72
CA ARG A 330 -10.61 -3.10 -10.36
C ARG A 330 -9.10 -3.25 -10.48
N LEU A 331 -8.55 -4.40 -10.08
CA LEU A 331 -7.12 -4.70 -10.28
C LEU A 331 -6.77 -4.89 -11.76
N ALA A 332 -7.68 -5.44 -12.56
CA ALA A 332 -7.46 -5.61 -13.99
C ALA A 332 -7.48 -4.27 -14.75
N GLU A 333 -8.28 -3.29 -14.33
CA GLU A 333 -8.15 -1.91 -14.84
C GLU A 333 -6.77 -1.31 -14.53
N ILE A 334 -6.21 -1.57 -13.35
CA ILE A 334 -4.83 -1.17 -13.03
C ILE A 334 -3.82 -1.94 -13.90
N GLY A 335 -4.04 -3.24 -14.12
CA GLY A 335 -3.20 -4.08 -14.97
C GLY A 335 -3.21 -3.68 -16.44
N GLU A 336 -4.28 -3.07 -16.95
CA GLU A 336 -4.33 -2.50 -18.31
C GLU A 336 -3.40 -1.29 -18.47
N LEU A 337 -3.14 -0.55 -17.40
CA LEU A 337 -2.18 0.56 -17.39
C LEU A 337 -0.72 0.09 -17.26
N LEU A 338 -0.51 -1.21 -17.04
CA LEU A 338 0.78 -1.88 -16.94
C LEU A 338 0.89 -2.99 -18.01
N PRO A 339 0.85 -2.64 -19.32
CA PRO A 339 0.80 -3.63 -20.41
C PRO A 339 2.01 -4.56 -20.48
N GLU A 340 3.13 -4.17 -19.88
CA GLU A 340 4.35 -4.97 -19.82
C GLU A 340 4.24 -6.16 -18.85
N VAL A 341 3.31 -6.11 -17.89
CA VAL A 341 3.17 -7.17 -16.87
C VAL A 341 2.64 -8.47 -17.50
N GLU A 342 3.50 -9.49 -17.47
CA GLU A 342 3.22 -10.84 -17.94
C GLU A 342 2.87 -11.80 -16.80
N GLU A 343 3.45 -11.60 -15.61
CA GLU A 343 3.22 -12.45 -14.43
C GLU A 343 2.94 -11.63 -13.17
N ILE A 344 2.10 -12.18 -12.30
CA ILE A 344 1.73 -11.58 -11.03
C ILE A 344 2.23 -12.44 -9.88
N VAL A 345 2.94 -11.83 -8.94
CA VAL A 345 3.31 -12.47 -7.67
C VAL A 345 2.39 -11.96 -6.57
N GLY A 346 1.47 -12.83 -6.14
CA GLY A 346 0.46 -12.54 -5.13
C GLY A 346 0.96 -12.75 -3.70
N SER A 347 0.64 -11.84 -2.80
CA SER A 347 0.92 -11.95 -1.36
C SER A 347 -0.22 -11.39 -0.51
N GLY A 348 -0.17 -11.70 0.79
CA GLY A 348 -1.15 -11.25 1.77
C GLY A 348 -2.08 -12.38 2.22
N GLY A 349 -2.50 -12.31 3.49
CA GLY A 349 -3.27 -13.37 4.13
C GLY A 349 -4.56 -13.71 3.39
N ALA A 350 -5.19 -12.75 2.73
CA ALA A 350 -6.43 -12.98 2.00
C ALA A 350 -6.25 -13.94 0.82
N LEU A 351 -5.12 -13.88 0.11
CA LEU A 351 -4.82 -14.79 -1.02
C LEU A 351 -4.35 -16.17 -0.55
N HIS A 352 -3.52 -16.20 0.50
CA HIS A 352 -3.00 -17.48 1.04
C HIS A 352 -4.09 -18.39 1.61
N HIS A 353 -5.14 -17.81 2.19
CA HIS A 353 -6.26 -18.57 2.76
C HIS A 353 -7.42 -18.78 1.78
N ASN A 354 -7.36 -18.20 0.57
CA ASN A 354 -8.43 -18.28 -0.43
C ASN A 354 -7.86 -18.60 -1.83
N PRO A 355 -7.55 -19.88 -2.11
CA PRO A 355 -7.03 -20.29 -3.42
C PRO A 355 -8.03 -20.06 -4.56
N ASP A 356 -9.34 -20.12 -4.29
CA ASP A 356 -10.38 -19.78 -5.26
C ASP A 356 -10.25 -18.32 -5.71
N TRP A 357 -9.97 -17.39 -4.80
CA TRP A 357 -9.75 -15.99 -5.17
C TRP A 357 -8.48 -15.80 -5.99
N ALA A 358 -7.40 -16.52 -5.67
CA ALA A 358 -6.19 -16.50 -6.48
C ALA A 358 -6.46 -16.98 -7.92
N GLN A 359 -7.28 -18.02 -8.10
CA GLN A 359 -7.70 -18.46 -9.44
C GLN A 359 -8.59 -17.44 -10.16
N ILE A 360 -9.57 -16.83 -9.47
CA ILE A 360 -10.41 -15.76 -10.03
C ILE A 360 -9.53 -14.60 -10.52
N LEU A 361 -8.54 -14.19 -9.72
CA LEU A 361 -7.60 -13.15 -10.09
C LEU A 361 -6.81 -13.52 -11.35
N ALA A 362 -6.30 -14.76 -11.44
CA ALA A 362 -5.60 -15.21 -12.64
C ALA A 362 -6.50 -15.13 -13.89
N ASP A 363 -7.74 -15.63 -13.78
CA ASP A 363 -8.69 -15.61 -14.90
C ASP A 363 -9.08 -14.19 -15.33
N VAL A 364 -9.31 -13.29 -14.37
CA VAL A 364 -9.72 -11.90 -14.61
C VAL A 364 -8.58 -11.03 -15.13
N LEU A 365 -7.38 -11.23 -14.59
CA LEU A 365 -6.18 -10.51 -15.02
C LEU A 365 -5.61 -11.10 -16.32
N GLU A 366 -6.07 -12.28 -16.71
CA GLU A 366 -5.62 -13.03 -17.88
C GLU A 366 -4.10 -13.31 -17.86
N ARG A 367 -3.57 -13.44 -16.64
CA ARG A 367 -2.14 -13.54 -16.36
C ARG A 367 -1.93 -14.59 -15.27
N PRO A 368 -0.83 -15.36 -15.31
CA PRO A 368 -0.50 -16.28 -14.23
C PRO A 368 -0.33 -15.55 -12.90
N VAL A 369 -0.92 -16.11 -11.84
CA VAL A 369 -0.76 -15.62 -10.46
C VAL A 369 0.02 -16.65 -9.67
N THR A 370 1.23 -16.30 -9.25
CA THR A 370 2.08 -17.11 -8.39
C THR A 370 2.05 -16.57 -6.97
N LEU A 371 1.66 -17.37 -5.98
CA LEU A 371 1.70 -16.94 -4.57
C LEU A 371 3.16 -16.87 -4.10
N SER A 372 3.54 -15.78 -3.45
CA SER A 372 4.86 -15.62 -2.82
C SER A 372 5.03 -16.63 -1.68
N ALA A 373 6.18 -17.29 -1.58
CA ALA A 373 6.49 -18.14 -0.42
C ALA A 373 7.25 -17.36 0.68
N VAL A 374 7.41 -16.05 0.52
CA VAL A 374 8.04 -15.17 1.52
C VAL A 374 7.03 -14.82 2.60
N ALA A 375 7.28 -15.26 3.83
CA ALA A 375 6.38 -15.02 4.96
C ALA A 375 6.24 -13.53 5.33
N GLU A 376 7.34 -12.78 5.31
CA GLU A 376 7.41 -11.39 5.79
C GLU A 376 8.04 -10.47 4.73
N ALA A 377 7.34 -10.28 3.61
CA ALA A 377 7.89 -9.57 2.44
C ALA A 377 8.42 -8.17 2.77
N SER A 378 7.71 -7.36 3.56
CA SER A 378 8.15 -5.99 3.88
C SER A 378 9.45 -5.96 4.67
N THR A 379 9.60 -6.77 5.74
CA THR A 379 10.86 -6.83 6.50
C THR A 379 11.99 -7.42 5.66
N ARG A 380 11.72 -8.42 4.82
CA ARG A 380 12.72 -8.97 3.89
C ARG A 380 13.18 -7.91 2.88
N GLY A 381 12.26 -7.11 2.34
CA GLY A 381 12.59 -6.04 1.40
C GLY A 381 13.43 -4.92 2.01
N ALA A 382 13.11 -4.50 3.24
CA ALA A 382 13.95 -3.57 3.98
C ALA A 382 15.36 -4.15 4.21
N ALA A 383 15.46 -5.43 4.57
CA ALA A 383 16.75 -6.10 4.71
C ALA A 383 17.53 -6.19 3.39
N LEU A 384 16.88 -6.56 2.28
CA LEU A 384 17.49 -6.59 0.95
C LEU A 384 18.05 -5.21 0.55
N PHE A 385 17.28 -4.15 0.80
CA PHE A 385 17.70 -2.78 0.49
C PHE A 385 18.95 -2.34 1.25
N ALA A 386 19.11 -2.78 2.49
CA ALA A 386 20.31 -2.57 3.28
C ALA A 386 21.48 -3.45 2.82
N LEU A 387 21.23 -4.75 2.57
CA LEU A 387 22.22 -5.71 2.10
C LEU A 387 22.83 -5.28 0.75
N GLU A 388 22.01 -4.80 -0.20
CA GLU A 388 22.46 -4.26 -1.48
C GLU A 388 23.46 -3.10 -1.30
N ARG A 389 23.21 -2.19 -0.34
CA ARG A 389 24.12 -1.08 0.00
C ARG A 389 25.41 -1.52 0.68
N LEU A 390 25.35 -2.66 1.37
CA LEU A 390 26.53 -3.29 1.95
C LEU A 390 27.30 -4.14 0.93
N GLY A 391 26.84 -4.19 -0.34
CA GLY A 391 27.50 -4.89 -1.43
C GLY A 391 27.11 -6.36 -1.59
N GLU A 392 26.07 -6.81 -0.89
CA GLU A 392 25.57 -8.19 -0.95
C GLU A 392 24.53 -8.34 -2.07
N SER A 393 24.47 -9.54 -2.66
CA SER A 393 23.48 -9.91 -3.67
C SER A 393 22.77 -11.22 -3.28
N PRO A 394 21.71 -11.12 -2.45
CA PRO A 394 21.01 -12.29 -1.94
C PRO A 394 20.29 -13.08 -3.04
N PRO A 395 20.02 -14.38 -2.82
CA PRO A 395 19.33 -15.22 -3.81
C PRO A 395 17.88 -14.74 -4.09
N PRO A 396 17.30 -15.15 -5.23
CA PRO A 396 15.91 -14.85 -5.59
C PRO A 396 14.92 -15.26 -4.51
N ALA A 397 13.80 -14.51 -4.41
CA ALA A 397 12.73 -14.84 -3.49
C ALA A 397 12.08 -16.20 -3.83
N PRO A 398 11.74 -17.03 -2.83
CA PRO A 398 11.02 -18.28 -3.06
C PRO A 398 9.59 -18.00 -3.53
N LEU A 399 9.14 -18.78 -4.51
CA LEU A 399 7.78 -18.76 -5.05
C LEU A 399 7.01 -20.02 -4.61
N GLY A 400 5.71 -19.86 -4.43
CA GLY A 400 4.79 -20.90 -3.99
C GLY A 400 3.90 -21.41 -5.13
N ARG A 401 2.64 -21.72 -4.80
CA ARG A 401 1.66 -22.26 -5.74
C ARG A 401 1.36 -21.25 -6.86
N ARG A 402 1.32 -21.74 -8.10
CA ARG A 402 0.96 -20.98 -9.29
C ARG A 402 -0.45 -21.35 -9.78
N PHE A 403 -1.18 -20.35 -10.24
CA PHE A 403 -2.52 -20.44 -10.81
C PHE A 403 -2.46 -19.94 -12.25
N GLU A 404 -2.76 -20.83 -13.19
CA GLU A 404 -2.79 -20.50 -14.61
C GLU A 404 -4.16 -19.93 -14.98
N PRO A 405 -4.23 -18.89 -15.81
CA PRO A 405 -5.49 -18.29 -16.24
C PRO A 405 -6.25 -19.24 -17.16
N ARG A 406 -7.56 -19.37 -16.95
CA ARG A 406 -8.44 -20.24 -17.73
C ARG A 406 -9.07 -19.49 -18.90
N LEU A 407 -8.64 -19.82 -20.11
CA LEU A 407 -9.05 -19.14 -21.35
C LEU A 407 -10.57 -19.10 -21.54
N GLU A 408 -11.27 -20.17 -21.16
CA GLU A 408 -12.72 -20.28 -21.26
C GLU A 408 -13.49 -19.28 -20.37
N ARG A 409 -12.81 -18.60 -19.44
CA ARG A 409 -13.41 -17.59 -18.55
C ARG A 409 -13.23 -16.15 -19.04
N PHE A 410 -12.34 -15.91 -20.01
CA PHE A 410 -11.92 -14.55 -20.38
C PHE A 410 -13.08 -13.70 -20.92
N GLU A 411 -13.87 -14.25 -21.85
CA GLU A 411 -14.97 -13.52 -22.48
C GLU A 411 -16.01 -13.04 -21.45
N ALA A 412 -16.39 -13.92 -20.52
CA ALA A 412 -17.35 -13.61 -19.47
C ALA A 412 -16.82 -12.50 -18.53
N HIS A 413 -15.56 -12.60 -18.10
CA HIS A 413 -14.93 -11.60 -17.24
C HIS A 413 -14.75 -10.26 -17.96
N ARG A 414 -14.28 -10.23 -19.22
CA ARG A 414 -14.19 -8.99 -20.01
C ARG A 414 -15.56 -8.32 -20.16
N ALA A 415 -16.61 -9.08 -20.43
CA ALA A 415 -17.96 -8.54 -20.52
C ALA A 415 -18.45 -7.97 -19.17
N ALA A 416 -18.15 -8.62 -18.06
CA ALA A 416 -18.48 -8.12 -16.73
C ALA A 416 -17.72 -6.84 -16.37
N ARG A 417 -16.43 -6.77 -16.71
CA ARG A 417 -15.61 -5.57 -16.54
C ARG A 417 -16.18 -4.38 -17.29
N GLU A 418 -16.59 -4.57 -18.53
CA GLU A 418 -17.19 -3.50 -19.33
C GLU A 418 -18.51 -3.01 -18.72
N ARG A 419 -19.37 -3.92 -18.23
CA ARG A 419 -20.58 -3.53 -17.50
C ARG A 419 -20.25 -2.71 -16.25
N GLN A 420 -19.23 -3.09 -15.49
CA GLN A 420 -18.82 -2.33 -14.30
C GLN A 420 -18.23 -0.95 -14.64
N ARG A 421 -17.50 -0.83 -15.75
CA ARG A 421 -16.99 0.46 -16.26
C ARG A 421 -18.14 1.40 -16.63
N LEU A 422 -19.12 0.91 -17.39
CA LEU A 422 -20.32 1.68 -17.72
C LEU A 422 -21.13 2.05 -16.48
N LEU A 423 -21.23 1.14 -15.50
CA LEU A 423 -21.89 1.41 -14.24
C LEU A 423 -21.17 2.52 -13.46
N TYR A 424 -19.83 2.49 -13.41
CA TYR A 424 -19.01 3.53 -12.79
C TYR A 424 -19.27 4.90 -13.45
N GLU A 425 -19.19 5.00 -14.77
CA GLU A 425 -19.44 6.24 -15.51
C GLU A 425 -20.86 6.80 -15.31
N THR A 426 -21.84 5.95 -14.99
CA THR A 426 -23.23 6.37 -14.78
C THR A 426 -23.46 6.99 -13.41
N VAL A 427 -22.65 6.62 -12.41
CA VAL A 427 -22.93 6.88 -10.98
C VAL A 427 -21.89 7.77 -10.30
N THR A 428 -20.81 8.09 -10.99
CA THR A 428 -19.76 9.04 -10.55
C THR A 428 -19.68 10.19 -11.52
#